data_AF-A0A2G8HSI6-F1
#
_entry.id   AF-A0A2G8HSI6-F1
#
_cell.length_a   1.000
_cell.length_b   1.000
_cell.length_c   1.000
_cell.angle_alpha   90.00
_cell.angle_beta   90.00
_cell.angle_gamma   90.00
#
_symmetry.space_group_name_H-M   'P 1'
#
loop_
_entity.id
_entity.type
_entity.pdbx_description
1 polymer ?
#
loop_
_entity_poly.entity_id
_entity_poly.type
_entity_poly.pdbx_seq_one_letter_code
_entity_poly.pdbx_strand_id
1 'polypeptide(L)'
;MTMSKINNSIPVNTPVSSKAENKKYIPEPYLDAAKGMEKQFIKLMIDQMKKTAGSAEPTSTGMDYYMDLQNEERSKAMVNRNQVGLQDLILDRIYPESKRNQYAYNAYLQQTNQMNQMAKPRVEMQNAHVSTRNEAELYQVNKKSIGSNELGQEAHHE
;
A
#
# COMPACT_ATOMS: atom_id res chain seq x y z
N MET A 1 24.41 -64.53 -20.30
CA MET A 1 23.46 -63.62 -20.97
C MET A 1 23.32 -62.36 -20.13
N THR A 2 23.99 -61.27 -20.51
CA THR A 2 23.93 -59.97 -19.83
C THR A 2 22.99 -59.04 -20.59
N MET A 3 21.84 -58.74 -20.00
CA MET A 3 20.85 -57.80 -20.56
C MET A 3 21.33 -56.35 -20.38
N SER A 4 21.71 -55.71 -21.47
CA SER A 4 21.99 -54.27 -21.52
C SER A 4 20.68 -53.49 -21.39
N LYS A 5 20.50 -52.76 -20.29
CA LYS A 5 19.40 -51.80 -20.12
C LYS A 5 19.74 -50.52 -20.88
N ILE A 6 19.02 -50.27 -21.97
CA ILE A 6 19.13 -49.05 -22.77
C ILE A 6 18.28 -47.98 -22.08
N ASN A 7 18.92 -47.00 -21.45
CA ASN A 7 18.25 -45.87 -20.81
C ASN A 7 18.02 -44.76 -21.86
N ASN A 8 16.84 -44.77 -22.50
CA ASN A 8 16.40 -43.73 -23.43
C ASN A 8 15.75 -42.54 -22.68
N SER A 9 16.51 -41.88 -21.81
CA SER A 9 16.09 -40.60 -21.25
C SER A 9 16.42 -39.48 -22.25
N ILE A 10 15.40 -39.04 -22.98
CA ILE A 10 15.46 -37.84 -23.83
C ILE A 10 15.84 -36.66 -22.93
N PRO A 11 16.92 -35.90 -23.22
CA PRO A 11 17.22 -34.69 -22.48
C PRO A 11 16.16 -33.64 -22.82
N VAL A 12 15.16 -33.50 -21.94
CA VAL A 12 14.25 -32.36 -21.96
C VAL A 12 15.09 -31.14 -21.59
N ASN A 13 15.55 -30.42 -22.61
CA ASN A 13 16.12 -29.09 -22.45
C ASN A 13 14.97 -28.12 -22.13
N THR A 14 14.42 -28.20 -20.92
CA THR A 14 13.63 -27.10 -20.36
C THR A 14 14.57 -25.91 -20.23
N PRO A 15 14.32 -24.77 -20.87
CA PRO A 15 15.04 -23.56 -20.54
C PRO A 15 14.76 -23.28 -19.06
N VAL A 16 15.76 -23.53 -18.23
CA VAL A 16 15.85 -23.06 -16.84
C VAL A 16 16.02 -21.55 -16.87
N SER A 17 15.01 -20.83 -17.36
CA SER A 17 14.81 -19.45 -16.97
C SER A 17 14.39 -19.53 -15.51
N SER A 18 15.36 -19.34 -14.62
CA SER A 18 15.11 -19.43 -13.19
C SER A 18 13.98 -18.44 -12.85
N LYS A 19 12.88 -18.93 -12.26
CA LYS A 19 11.74 -18.10 -11.82
C LYS A 19 12.18 -16.87 -10.99
N ALA A 20 13.36 -16.95 -10.37
CA ALA A 20 13.98 -15.87 -9.61
C ALA A 20 14.45 -14.69 -10.48
N GLU A 21 15.03 -14.93 -11.67
CA GLU A 21 15.48 -13.86 -12.56
C GLU A 21 14.32 -13.12 -13.22
N ASN A 22 13.23 -13.84 -13.46
CA ASN A 22 12.01 -13.29 -14.09
C ASN A 22 11.34 -12.18 -13.26
N LYS A 23 11.55 -12.16 -11.94
CA LYS A 23 10.99 -11.14 -11.03
C LYS A 23 11.78 -9.83 -11.00
N LYS A 24 13.04 -9.82 -11.46
CA LYS A 24 13.93 -8.66 -11.41
C LYS A 24 13.43 -7.48 -12.25
N TYR A 25 12.75 -7.77 -13.36
CA TYR A 25 12.28 -6.78 -14.32
C TYR A 25 10.78 -6.47 -14.17
N ILE A 26 10.21 -6.78 -13.01
CA ILE A 26 8.82 -6.44 -12.70
C ILE A 26 8.83 -5.16 -11.86
N PRO A 27 8.16 -4.08 -12.28
CA PRO A 27 8.04 -2.90 -11.45
C PRO A 27 7.27 -3.18 -10.15
N GLU A 28 7.73 -2.60 -9.03
CA GLU A 28 7.14 -2.78 -7.70
C GLU A 28 5.62 -2.60 -7.67
N PRO A 29 5.02 -1.59 -8.33
CA PRO A 29 3.58 -1.41 -8.30
C PRO A 29 2.79 -2.62 -8.81
N TYR A 30 3.33 -3.38 -9.76
CA TYR A 30 2.69 -4.62 -10.23
C TYR A 30 2.89 -5.77 -9.25
N LEU A 31 4.05 -5.86 -8.60
CA LEU A 31 4.30 -6.84 -7.54
C LEU A 31 3.34 -6.64 -6.37
N ASP A 32 3.15 -5.38 -5.96
CA ASP A 32 2.28 -5.04 -4.84
C ASP A 32 0.80 -5.18 -5.19
N ALA A 33 0.41 -4.82 -6.42
CA ALA A 33 -0.92 -5.12 -6.92
C ALA A 33 -1.21 -6.63 -6.89
N ALA A 34 -0.28 -7.46 -7.34
CA ALA A 34 -0.43 -8.91 -7.31
C ALA A 34 -0.54 -9.47 -5.88
N LYS A 35 0.29 -8.99 -4.94
CA LYS A 35 0.16 -9.33 -3.51
C LYS A 35 -1.19 -8.93 -2.94
N GLY A 36 -1.67 -7.74 -3.27
CA GLY A 36 -2.97 -7.23 -2.82
C GLY A 36 -4.13 -8.09 -3.34
N MET A 37 -4.08 -8.49 -4.60
CA MET A 37 -5.07 -9.39 -5.21
C MET A 37 -5.04 -10.79 -4.58
N GLU A 38 -3.85 -11.35 -4.36
CA GLU A 38 -3.70 -12.65 -3.68
C GLU A 38 -4.26 -12.60 -2.25
N LYS A 39 -3.98 -11.51 -1.51
CA LYS A 39 -4.52 -11.30 -0.17
C LYS A 39 -6.05 -11.30 -0.16
N GLN A 40 -6.68 -10.56 -1.09
CA GLN A 40 -8.14 -10.52 -1.21
C GLN A 40 -8.72 -11.89 -1.54
N PHE A 41 -8.06 -12.64 -2.43
CA PHE A 41 -8.48 -13.99 -2.77
C PHE A 41 -8.38 -14.95 -1.57
N ILE A 42 -7.27 -14.93 -0.84
CA ILE A 42 -7.09 -15.76 0.36
C ILE A 42 -8.13 -15.41 1.43
N LYS A 43 -8.40 -14.11 1.63
CA LYS A 43 -9.46 -13.65 2.54
C LYS A 43 -10.81 -14.22 2.15
N LEU A 44 -11.19 -14.08 0.88
CA LEU A 44 -12.43 -14.65 0.35
C LEU A 44 -12.49 -16.17 0.57
N MET A 45 -11.40 -16.89 0.30
CA MET A 45 -11.32 -18.33 0.54
C MET A 45 -11.56 -18.69 2.00
N ILE A 46 -10.91 -18.00 2.93
CA ILE A 46 -11.10 -18.21 4.37
C ILE A 46 -12.55 -17.94 4.77
N ASP A 47 -13.17 -16.88 4.24
CA ASP A 47 -14.56 -16.55 4.53
C ASP A 47 -15.54 -17.62 4.01
N GLN A 48 -15.29 -18.17 2.82
CA GLN A 48 -16.08 -19.29 2.28
C GLN A 48 -15.87 -20.59 3.09
N MET A 49 -14.65 -20.84 3.55
CA MET A 49 -14.37 -21.96 4.45
C MET A 49 -15.12 -21.81 5.78
N LYS A 50 -15.17 -20.60 6.36
CA LYS A 50 -15.96 -20.32 7.57
C LYS A 50 -17.45 -20.57 7.35
N LYS A 51 -18.00 -20.11 6.21
CA LYS A 51 -19.41 -20.32 5.86
C LYS A 51 -19.78 -21.79 5.71
N THR A 52 -18.86 -22.60 5.18
CA THR A 52 -19.09 -24.04 4.93
C THR A 52 -18.81 -24.92 6.14
N ALA A 53 -18.00 -24.46 7.10
CA ALA A 53 -17.66 -25.20 8.31
C ALA A 53 -18.80 -25.32 9.33
N GLY A 54 -19.94 -24.64 9.12
CA GLY A 54 -21.14 -24.79 9.95
C GLY A 54 -20.92 -24.42 11.41
N SER A 55 -20.94 -23.13 11.73
CA SER A 55 -21.01 -22.70 13.14
C SER A 55 -22.40 -23.01 13.68
N ALA A 56 -22.47 -23.98 14.61
CA ALA A 56 -23.73 -24.39 15.25
C ALA A 56 -24.33 -23.30 16.17
N GLU A 57 -23.57 -22.25 16.48
CA GLU A 57 -24.03 -21.12 17.29
C GLU A 57 -23.77 -19.77 16.60
N PRO A 58 -24.69 -18.79 16.74
CA PRO A 58 -24.46 -17.44 16.27
C PRO A 58 -23.31 -16.80 17.06
N THR A 59 -22.24 -16.45 16.34
CA THR A 59 -21.10 -15.72 16.91
C THR A 59 -21.53 -14.32 17.32
N SER A 60 -20.96 -13.82 18.42
CA SER A 60 -21.17 -12.42 18.81
C SER A 60 -20.40 -11.49 17.87
N THR A 61 -20.87 -10.25 17.70
CA THR A 61 -20.22 -9.24 16.86
C THR A 61 -18.75 -9.00 17.22
N GLY A 62 -18.40 -9.10 18.51
CA GLY A 62 -17.00 -9.00 18.96
C GLY A 62 -16.15 -10.22 18.55
N MET A 63 -16.75 -11.41 18.53
CA MET A 63 -16.08 -12.62 18.07
C MET A 63 -15.85 -12.58 16.57
N ASP A 64 -16.82 -12.08 15.79
CA ASP A 64 -16.66 -11.88 14.35
C ASP A 64 -15.51 -10.93 14.04
N TYR A 65 -15.44 -9.80 14.75
CA TYR A 65 -14.34 -8.84 14.60
C TYR A 65 -12.97 -9.47 14.89
N TYR A 66 -12.84 -10.23 15.98
CA TYR A 66 -11.59 -10.92 16.32
C TYR A 66 -11.19 -11.91 15.22
N MET A 67 -12.15 -12.70 14.73
CA MET A 67 -11.90 -13.67 13.67
C MET A 67 -11.49 -13.00 12.37
N ASP A 68 -12.09 -11.86 12.03
CA ASP A 68 -11.72 -11.10 10.84
C ASP A 68 -10.31 -10.53 10.94
N LEU A 69 -9.92 -10.03 12.12
CA LEU A 69 -8.56 -9.56 12.38
C LEU A 69 -7.54 -10.72 12.27
N GLN A 70 -7.87 -11.88 12.84
CA GLN A 70 -7.03 -13.07 12.75
C GLN A 70 -6.90 -13.55 11.30
N ASN A 71 -7.99 -13.54 10.54
CA ASN A 71 -8.01 -13.91 9.12
C ASN A 71 -7.16 -12.95 8.28
N GLU A 72 -7.25 -11.65 8.57
CA GLU A 72 -6.47 -10.61 7.92
C GLU A 72 -4.96 -10.85 8.11
N GLU A 73 -4.51 -11.07 9.35
CA GLU A 73 -3.10 -11.35 9.64
C GLU A 73 -2.63 -12.67 9.04
N ARG A 74 -3.47 -13.70 9.09
CA ARG A 74 -3.17 -15.00 8.45
C ARG A 74 -3.01 -14.85 6.94
N SER A 75 -3.92 -14.11 6.28
CA SER A 75 -3.85 -13.88 4.82
C SER A 75 -2.56 -13.14 4.45
N LYS A 76 -2.18 -12.11 5.21
CA LYS A 76 -0.95 -11.36 5.03
C LYS A 76 0.29 -12.24 5.20
N ALA A 77 0.32 -13.11 6.22
CA ALA A 77 1.41 -14.05 6.43
C ALA A 77 1.56 -15.05 5.27
N MET A 78 0.46 -15.51 4.68
CA MET A 78 0.47 -16.45 3.56
C MET A 78 1.00 -15.82 2.27
N VAL A 79 0.60 -14.58 1.97
CA VAL A 79 1.11 -13.79 0.83
C VAL A 79 2.61 -13.54 0.96
N ASN A 80 3.08 -13.11 2.13
CA ASN A 80 4.50 -12.81 2.35
C ASN A 80 5.40 -14.05 2.20
N ARG A 81 4.87 -15.23 2.51
CA ARG A 81 5.59 -16.50 2.32
C ARG A 81 5.43 -17.08 0.91
N ASN A 82 4.68 -16.40 0.02
CA ASN A 82 4.33 -16.87 -1.32
C ASN A 82 3.85 -18.33 -1.34
N GLN A 83 3.10 -18.75 -0.30
CA GLN A 83 2.74 -20.16 -0.10
C GLN A 83 1.67 -20.65 -1.06
N VAL A 84 0.82 -19.74 -1.57
CA VAL A 84 -0.29 -20.08 -2.45
C VAL A 84 0.15 -20.05 -3.92
N GLY A 85 1.22 -19.30 -4.25
CA GLY A 85 1.75 -19.20 -5.61
C GLY A 85 0.80 -18.50 -6.60
N LEU A 86 -0.32 -17.94 -6.11
CA LEU A 86 -1.30 -17.23 -6.92
C LEU A 86 -0.75 -15.88 -7.37
N GLN A 87 0.18 -15.30 -6.60
CA GLN A 87 0.90 -14.10 -6.98
C GLN A 87 1.52 -14.22 -8.39
N ASP A 88 2.17 -15.34 -8.69
CA ASP A 88 2.82 -15.57 -9.99
C ASP A 88 1.79 -15.60 -11.14
N LEU A 89 0.66 -16.29 -10.94
CA LEU A 89 -0.45 -16.35 -11.91
C LEU A 89 -1.08 -14.98 -12.16
N ILE A 90 -1.28 -14.21 -11.11
CA ILE A 90 -1.79 -12.84 -11.22
C ILE A 90 -0.78 -11.98 -12.00
N LEU A 91 0.51 -12.08 -11.66
CA LEU A 91 1.58 -11.38 -12.37
C LEU A 91 1.62 -11.75 -13.85
N ASP A 92 1.44 -13.01 -14.21
CA ASP A 92 1.40 -13.42 -15.63
C ASP A 92 0.25 -12.77 -16.38
N ARG A 93 -0.86 -12.48 -15.69
CA ARG A 93 -2.02 -11.81 -16.28
C ARG A 93 -1.86 -10.30 -16.41
N ILE A 94 -1.36 -9.64 -15.37
CA ILE A 94 -1.25 -8.16 -15.34
C ILE A 94 0.07 -7.66 -15.94
N TYR A 95 1.12 -8.47 -15.91
CA TYR A 95 2.46 -8.18 -16.39
C TYR A 95 3.14 -9.44 -16.97
N PRO A 96 2.76 -9.84 -18.20
CA PRO A 96 3.18 -11.10 -18.80
C PRO A 96 4.70 -11.16 -19.02
N GLU A 97 5.23 -12.38 -19.14
CA GLU A 97 6.67 -12.62 -19.31
C GLU A 97 7.30 -11.87 -20.48
N SER A 98 6.56 -11.64 -21.58
CA SER A 98 7.04 -10.87 -22.72
C SER A 98 7.47 -9.43 -22.36
N LYS A 99 6.94 -8.89 -21.26
CA LYS A 99 7.29 -7.55 -20.74
C LYS A 99 8.38 -7.59 -19.67
N ARG A 100 8.77 -8.76 -19.15
CA ARG A 100 9.76 -8.94 -18.07
C ARG A 100 11.19 -8.90 -18.61
N ASN A 101 11.55 -7.79 -19.22
CA ASN A 101 12.89 -7.59 -19.77
C ASN A 101 13.46 -6.24 -19.38
N GLN A 102 14.79 -6.14 -19.41
CA GLN A 102 15.53 -4.95 -19.00
C GLN A 102 15.09 -3.69 -19.78
N TYR A 103 14.80 -3.82 -21.07
CA TYR A 103 14.41 -2.69 -21.91
C TYR A 103 13.05 -2.11 -21.49
N ALA A 104 12.04 -2.97 -21.35
CA ALA A 104 10.70 -2.58 -20.92
C ALA A 104 10.70 -2.01 -19.49
N TYR A 105 11.49 -2.60 -18.60
CA TYR A 105 11.66 -2.10 -17.23
C TYR A 105 12.29 -0.70 -17.21
N ASN A 106 13.35 -0.48 -17.98
CA ASN A 106 13.98 0.84 -18.08
C ASN A 106 13.06 1.89 -18.72
N ALA A 107 12.28 1.50 -19.73
CA ALA A 107 11.28 2.39 -20.33
C ALA A 107 10.22 2.80 -19.30
N TYR A 108 9.75 1.87 -18.47
CA TYR A 108 8.84 2.16 -17.36
C TYR A 108 9.46 3.18 -16.37
N LEU A 109 10.70 2.95 -15.93
CA LEU A 109 11.38 3.85 -15.00
C LEU A 109 11.55 5.27 -15.57
N GLN A 110 11.91 5.38 -16.85
CA GLN A 110 12.04 6.69 -17.51
C GLN A 110 10.69 7.41 -17.58
N GLN A 111 9.61 6.70 -17.87
CA GLN A 111 8.26 7.28 -17.91
C GLN A 111 7.83 7.78 -16.53
N THR A 112 7.99 6.96 -15.48
CA THR A 112 7.61 7.34 -14.12
C THR A 112 8.44 8.52 -13.59
N ASN A 113 9.74 8.54 -13.90
CA ASN A 113 10.64 9.62 -13.48
C ASN A 113 10.33 10.95 -14.17
N GLN A 114 9.90 10.92 -15.44
CA GLN A 114 9.44 12.13 -16.13
C GLN A 114 8.14 12.66 -15.52
N MET A 115 7.17 11.78 -15.24
CA MET A 115 5.91 12.17 -14.62
C MET A 115 6.11 12.82 -13.24
N ASN A 116 7.01 12.26 -12.42
CA ASN A 116 7.33 12.80 -11.09
C ASN A 116 8.01 14.18 -11.14
N GLN A 117 8.74 14.49 -12.20
CA GLN A 117 9.38 15.81 -12.38
C GLN A 117 8.39 16.86 -12.88
N MET A 118 7.42 16.48 -13.71
CA MET A 118 6.35 17.39 -14.16
C MET A 118 5.32 17.68 -13.06
N ALA A 119 5.12 16.76 -12.12
CA ALA A 119 4.16 16.90 -11.02
C ALA A 119 4.59 17.88 -9.90
N LYS A 120 5.82 18.41 -9.94
CA LYS A 120 6.30 19.45 -9.01
C LYS A 120 6.34 20.80 -9.72
N PRO A 121 5.24 21.57 -9.79
CA PRO A 121 5.35 22.96 -10.15
C PRO A 121 6.22 23.65 -9.09
N ARG A 122 7.37 24.18 -9.51
CA ARG A 122 8.22 25.02 -8.67
C ARG A 122 7.45 26.32 -8.46
N VAL A 123 6.59 26.38 -7.44
CA VAL A 123 5.94 27.61 -7.01
C VAL A 123 7.02 28.45 -6.34
N GLU A 124 7.77 29.20 -7.15
CA GLU A 124 8.64 30.25 -6.64
C GLU A 124 7.74 31.40 -6.19
N MET A 125 7.57 31.56 -4.88
CA MET A 125 6.97 32.78 -4.34
C MET A 125 7.91 33.93 -4.69
N GLN A 126 7.58 34.68 -5.75
CA GLN A 126 8.20 35.97 -5.97
C GLN A 126 7.80 36.84 -4.78
N ASN A 127 8.77 37.14 -3.92
CA ASN A 127 8.61 38.07 -2.81
C ASN A 127 8.19 39.42 -3.41
N ALA A 128 6.89 39.67 -3.50
CA ALA A 128 6.35 40.96 -3.85
C ALA A 128 6.88 41.93 -2.78
N HIS A 129 7.65 42.91 -3.23
CA HIS A 129 8.23 43.95 -2.41
C HIS A 129 7.08 44.68 -1.69
N VAL A 130 6.84 44.34 -0.42
CA VAL A 130 5.90 45.08 0.42
C VAL A 130 6.61 46.39 0.75
N SER A 131 6.30 47.45 0.01
CA SER A 131 6.63 48.80 0.43
C SER A 131 6.04 49.02 1.81
N THR A 132 6.91 49.11 2.81
CA THR A 132 6.58 49.48 4.18
C THR A 132 5.89 50.84 4.15
N ARG A 133 4.59 50.82 4.39
CA ARG A 133 3.75 52.01 4.51
C ARG A 133 4.12 52.70 5.82
N ASN A 134 4.49 53.97 5.72
CA ASN A 134 4.99 54.82 6.81
C ASN A 134 4.16 54.70 8.09
N GLU A 135 4.91 54.66 9.19
CA GLU A 135 4.52 54.58 10.59
C GLU A 135 3.49 55.66 10.94
N ALA A 136 2.29 55.25 11.37
CA ALA A 136 1.34 56.14 12.03
C ALA A 136 1.68 56.17 13.52
N GLU A 137 2.07 57.35 14.01
CA GLU A 137 2.39 57.62 15.40
C GLU A 137 1.21 57.25 16.32
N LEU A 138 1.43 56.29 17.23
CA LEU A 138 0.51 55.98 18.31
C LEU A 138 0.60 57.06 19.39
N TYR A 139 -0.45 57.86 19.55
CA TYR A 139 -0.62 58.72 20.72
C TYR A 139 -0.80 57.88 21.99
N GLN A 140 0.16 57.98 22.91
CA GLN A 140 0.06 57.40 24.25
C GLN A 140 -0.95 58.21 25.10
N VAL A 141 -2.07 57.61 25.46
CA VAL A 141 -3.01 58.19 26.44
C VAL A 141 -2.58 57.79 27.85
N ASN A 142 -2.28 58.83 28.62
CA ASN A 142 -1.76 58.83 29.98
C ASN A 142 -2.73 58.17 30.98
N LYS A 143 -2.21 57.27 31.82
CA LYS A 143 -2.94 56.60 32.90
C LYS A 143 -3.28 57.60 34.01
N LYS A 144 -4.56 57.84 34.25
CA LYS A 144 -5.01 58.33 35.57
C LYS A 144 -6.41 57.82 35.93
N SER A 145 -6.46 57.19 37.11
CA SER A 145 -7.51 57.31 38.12
C SER A 145 -8.76 56.42 38.05
N ILE A 146 -8.85 55.56 39.07
CA ILE A 146 -9.99 55.34 39.98
C ILE A 146 -11.16 54.48 39.45
N GLY A 147 -11.24 53.27 40.01
CA GLY A 147 -12.36 52.93 40.90
C GLY A 147 -13.53 52.14 40.33
N SER A 148 -13.81 51.03 41.04
CA SER A 148 -15.11 50.40 41.31
C SER A 148 -15.83 49.54 40.25
N ASN A 149 -16.19 48.34 40.75
CA ASN A 149 -17.39 47.54 40.47
C ASN A 149 -17.40 46.74 39.15
N GLU A 150 -17.88 45.50 39.07
CA GLU A 150 -18.57 44.58 39.99
C GLU A 150 -18.45 43.18 39.34
N LEU A 151 -18.17 42.15 40.15
CA LEU A 151 -18.19 40.74 39.71
C LEU A 151 -19.64 40.27 39.59
N GLY A 152 -20.07 39.93 38.37
CA GLY A 152 -21.37 39.32 38.08
C GLY A 152 -21.37 37.81 38.36
N GLN A 153 -22.43 37.40 39.04
CA GLN A 153 -22.73 36.12 39.68
C GLN A 153 -23.29 35.03 38.73
N GLU A 154 -23.00 33.77 39.08
CA GLU A 154 -23.91 32.58 39.15
C GLU A 154 -24.55 32.01 37.87
N ALA A 155 -24.84 30.70 37.69
CA ALA A 155 -24.66 29.46 38.45
C ALA A 155 -24.77 28.25 37.47
N HIS A 156 -24.14 27.12 37.80
CA HIS A 156 -24.43 25.81 37.23
C HIS A 156 -25.20 24.99 38.28
N HIS A 157 -26.40 24.52 37.94
CA HIS A 157 -27.14 23.51 38.70
C HIS A 157 -26.89 22.11 38.11
N GLU A 158 -26.90 21.14 39.02
CA GLU A 158 -26.83 19.68 38.85
C GLU A 158 -27.90 19.09 37.92
#